data_AF-A0A0B5QRS0-F1
#
_entry.id   AF-A0A0B5QRS0-F1
#
_cell.length_a   1.000
_cell.length_b   1.000
_cell.length_c   1.000
_cell.angle_alpha   90.00
_cell.angle_beta   90.00
_cell.angle_gamma   90.00
#
_symmetry.space_group_name_H-M   'P 1'
#
loop_
_entity.id
_entity.type
_entity.pdbx_description
1 polymer ?
#
loop_
_entity_poly.entity_id
_entity_poly.type
_entity_poly.pdbx_seq_one_letter_code
_entity_poly.pdbx_strand_id
1 'polypeptide(L)'
;MFYHNTQYNKYTIKGAAYITEKNKHLVGTEVVEGKGQVEEYDEHNMLKYSKTIKNIPDEMNLVDSALISDFVTKEKNNEYITPEIIETNGSIGVFTKDDGSGWKLNKGDSLVFNFNKYQSKVTNNQTAVIGYVVNGKMVKGENFKDLSGNYKITADEPGEYYIYIIDASSEYLAFKQGSISVQEC
;
A
#
# COMPACT_ATOMS: atom_id res chain seq x y z
N MET A 1 -36.98 -13.87 4.12
CA MET A 1 -35.98 -14.15 3.07
C MET A 1 -35.44 -12.81 2.60
N PHE A 2 -34.24 -12.44 3.03
CA PHE A 2 -33.55 -11.27 2.49
C PHE A 2 -32.80 -11.74 1.23
N TYR A 3 -33.22 -11.24 0.08
CA TYR A 3 -32.49 -11.44 -1.17
C TYR A 3 -31.23 -10.56 -1.10
N HIS A 4 -30.09 -11.15 -0.74
CA HIS A 4 -28.81 -10.56 -1.12
C HIS A 4 -28.70 -10.68 -2.63
N ASN A 5 -28.90 -9.57 -3.33
CA ASN A 5 -28.61 -9.45 -4.73
C ASN A 5 -27.08 -9.33 -4.90
N THR A 6 -26.36 -10.43 -4.69
CA THR A 6 -24.92 -10.51 -4.89
C THR A 6 -24.67 -10.52 -6.39
N GLN A 7 -24.58 -9.33 -6.98
CA GLN A 7 -23.92 -9.14 -8.26
C GLN A 7 -22.44 -9.51 -8.05
N TYR A 8 -22.09 -10.76 -8.38
CA TYR A 8 -20.72 -11.24 -8.29
C TYR A 8 -19.82 -10.38 -9.18
N ASN A 9 -18.74 -9.84 -8.61
CA ASN A 9 -17.70 -9.18 -9.40
C ASN A 9 -17.08 -10.22 -10.34
N LYS A 10 -17.25 -10.03 -11.65
CA LYS A 10 -16.69 -10.91 -12.69
C LYS A 10 -15.15 -10.91 -12.68
N TYR A 11 -14.53 -9.93 -12.03
CA TYR A 11 -13.09 -9.67 -12.04
C TYR A 11 -12.56 -9.48 -10.61
N THR A 12 -11.32 -9.88 -10.37
CA THR A 12 -10.62 -9.73 -9.08
C THR A 12 -9.17 -9.31 -9.31
N ILE A 13 -8.58 -8.59 -8.36
CA ILE A 13 -7.13 -8.37 -8.30
C ILE A 13 -6.49 -9.36 -7.31
N LYS A 14 -5.18 -9.59 -7.45
CA LYS A 14 -4.41 -10.40 -6.51
C LYS A 14 -3.16 -9.61 -6.10
N GLY A 15 -3.09 -9.18 -4.84
CA GLY A 15 -2.04 -8.30 -4.34
C GLY A 15 -2.46 -6.83 -4.36
N ALA A 16 -1.51 -5.95 -4.69
CA ALA A 16 -1.75 -4.52 -4.83
C ALA A 16 -1.66 -4.12 -6.32
N ALA A 17 -2.47 -3.15 -6.74
CA ALA A 17 -2.49 -2.67 -8.12
C ALA A 17 -2.80 -1.17 -8.21
N TYR A 18 -2.46 -0.55 -9.35
CA TYR A 18 -2.92 0.80 -9.67
C TYR A 18 -4.43 0.79 -9.88
N ILE A 19 -5.13 1.82 -9.42
CA ILE A 19 -6.53 2.00 -9.81
C ILE A 19 -6.59 2.49 -11.27
N THR A 20 -7.33 1.76 -12.09
CA THR A 20 -7.56 2.04 -13.51
C THR A 20 -9.05 1.92 -13.84
N GLU A 21 -9.43 2.30 -15.05
CA GLU A 21 -10.81 2.13 -15.54
C GLU A 21 -11.29 0.68 -15.48
N LYS A 22 -10.38 -0.29 -15.56
CA LYS A 22 -10.72 -1.72 -15.51
C LYS A 22 -11.11 -2.17 -14.12
N ASN A 23 -10.37 -1.78 -13.08
CA ASN A 23 -10.54 -2.27 -11.72
C ASN A 23 -11.24 -1.29 -10.76
N LYS A 24 -11.50 -0.03 -11.16
CA LYS A 24 -12.15 0.98 -10.31
C LYS A 24 -13.52 0.55 -9.74
N HIS A 25 -14.21 -0.38 -10.41
CA HIS A 25 -15.48 -0.90 -9.94
C HIS A 25 -15.36 -1.72 -8.65
N LEU A 26 -14.15 -2.23 -8.34
CA LEU A 26 -13.84 -2.99 -7.14
C LEU A 26 -13.65 -2.10 -5.90
N VAL A 27 -13.43 -0.80 -6.08
CA VAL A 27 -13.19 0.14 -4.98
C VAL A 27 -14.34 0.13 -3.97
N GLY A 28 -13.99 -0.14 -2.71
CA GLY A 28 -14.89 -0.22 -1.57
C GLY A 28 -15.84 -1.43 -1.59
N THR A 29 -15.58 -2.43 -2.43
CA THR A 29 -16.38 -3.68 -2.48
C THR A 29 -15.69 -4.82 -1.72
N GLU A 30 -16.45 -5.87 -1.42
CA GLU A 30 -15.89 -7.10 -0.82
C GLU A 30 -14.99 -7.86 -1.81
N VAL A 31 -14.00 -8.57 -1.27
CA VAL A 31 -13.22 -9.55 -2.03
C VAL A 31 -14.04 -10.83 -2.12
N VAL A 32 -14.37 -11.27 -3.34
CA VAL A 32 -15.10 -12.53 -3.56
C VAL A 32 -14.12 -13.59 -4.00
N GLU A 33 -13.70 -14.45 -3.08
CA GLU A 33 -12.78 -15.56 -3.39
C GLU A 33 -13.43 -16.59 -4.33
N GLY A 34 -12.68 -17.01 -5.36
CA GLY A 34 -12.99 -18.19 -6.18
C GLY A 34 -14.03 -18.03 -7.28
N LYS A 35 -14.54 -16.82 -7.59
CA LYS A 35 -15.59 -16.61 -8.62
C LYS A 35 -15.40 -15.40 -9.54
N GLY A 36 -14.16 -15.10 -9.95
CA GLY A 36 -13.85 -14.06 -10.94
C GLY A 36 -12.62 -14.40 -11.79
N GLN A 37 -12.48 -13.76 -12.95
CA GLN A 37 -11.22 -13.78 -13.71
C GLN A 37 -10.21 -12.86 -13.02
N VAL A 38 -9.01 -13.38 -12.69
CA VAL A 38 -7.92 -12.57 -12.14
C VAL A 38 -7.35 -11.72 -13.27
N GLU A 39 -7.48 -10.40 -13.17
CA GLU A 39 -7.00 -9.49 -14.23
C GLU A 39 -5.52 -9.14 -14.08
N GLU A 40 -4.96 -9.26 -12.88
CA GLU A 40 -3.62 -8.77 -12.58
C GLU A 40 -2.96 -9.69 -11.55
N TYR A 41 -2.01 -10.51 -12.03
CA TYR A 41 -1.17 -11.38 -11.21
C TYR A 41 0.18 -11.55 -11.89
N ASP A 42 1.24 -11.16 -11.19
CA ASP A 42 2.62 -11.49 -11.54
C ASP A 42 3.25 -12.24 -10.38
N GLU A 43 3.79 -13.43 -10.64
CA GLU A 43 4.49 -14.25 -9.65
C GLU A 43 5.82 -13.63 -9.19
N HIS A 44 6.37 -12.68 -9.95
CA HIS A 44 7.59 -11.93 -9.60
C HIS A 44 7.29 -10.83 -8.57
N ASN A 45 6.02 -10.52 -8.33
CA ASN A 45 5.55 -9.61 -7.28
C ASN A 45 5.43 -10.30 -5.91
N MET A 46 6.04 -11.47 -5.71
CA MET A 46 6.11 -12.07 -4.37
C MET A 46 7.17 -11.37 -3.53
N LEU A 47 6.88 -11.19 -2.24
CA LEU A 47 7.75 -10.50 -1.29
C LEU A 47 9.19 -11.06 -1.26
N LYS A 48 9.34 -12.39 -1.38
CA LYS A 48 10.64 -13.07 -1.49
C LYS A 48 11.52 -12.63 -2.68
N TYR A 49 10.96 -11.96 -3.69
CA TYR A 49 11.68 -11.47 -4.88
C TYR A 49 11.87 -9.94 -4.88
N SER A 50 11.47 -9.26 -3.80
CA SER A 50 11.55 -7.80 -3.74
C SER A 50 12.99 -7.29 -3.89
N LYS A 51 13.16 -6.25 -4.71
CA LYS A 51 14.43 -5.50 -4.81
C LYS A 51 14.55 -4.48 -3.67
N THR A 52 13.41 -3.98 -3.21
CA THR A 52 13.26 -2.95 -2.18
C THR A 52 13.36 -3.56 -0.77
N ILE A 53 12.69 -4.68 -0.52
CA ILE A 53 12.61 -5.34 0.78
C ILE A 53 13.48 -6.59 0.77
N LYS A 54 14.55 -6.58 1.56
CA LYS A 54 15.54 -7.65 1.69
C LYS A 54 15.46 -8.39 3.02
N ASN A 55 14.94 -7.71 4.05
CA ASN A 55 14.77 -8.27 5.39
C ASN A 55 13.42 -7.86 5.98
N ILE A 56 12.72 -8.85 6.52
CA ILE A 56 11.45 -8.69 7.22
C ILE A 56 11.66 -9.26 8.62
N PRO A 57 11.56 -8.43 9.67
CA PRO A 57 11.62 -8.92 11.04
C PRO A 57 10.43 -9.85 11.35
N ASP A 58 10.66 -10.90 12.13
CA ASP A 58 9.62 -11.86 12.55
C ASP A 58 8.42 -11.16 13.21
N GLU A 59 8.66 -10.05 13.92
CA GLU A 59 7.60 -9.25 14.59
C GLU A 59 6.56 -8.65 13.63
N MET A 60 6.83 -8.65 12.33
CA MET A 60 5.87 -8.21 11.31
C MET A 60 4.73 -9.20 11.13
N ASN A 61 4.90 -10.47 11.53
CA ASN A 61 3.91 -11.54 11.35
C ASN A 61 3.40 -11.65 9.90
N LEU A 62 4.27 -11.36 8.92
CA LEU A 62 3.97 -11.49 7.50
C LEU A 62 4.35 -12.89 7.02
N VAL A 63 3.59 -13.42 6.07
CA VAL A 63 3.92 -14.67 5.40
C VAL A 63 4.81 -14.38 4.19
N ASP A 64 5.79 -15.25 3.91
CA ASP A 64 6.69 -15.12 2.75
C ASP A 64 5.95 -15.09 1.39
N SER A 65 4.70 -15.57 1.38
CA SER A 65 3.80 -15.53 0.22
C SER A 65 3.06 -14.21 0.04
N ALA A 66 3.27 -13.22 0.92
CA ALA A 66 2.70 -11.89 0.75
C ALA A 66 3.14 -11.31 -0.61
N LEU A 67 2.22 -10.60 -1.25
CA LEU A 67 2.47 -9.98 -2.55
C LEU A 67 2.88 -8.53 -2.33
N ILE A 68 3.96 -8.13 -2.98
CA ILE A 68 4.51 -6.79 -2.94
C ILE A 68 4.36 -6.12 -4.30
N SER A 69 4.04 -4.84 -4.33
CA SER A 69 4.05 -4.05 -5.56
C SER A 69 4.63 -2.67 -5.32
N ASP A 70 5.57 -2.28 -6.18
CA ASP A 70 6.19 -0.96 -6.15
C ASP A 70 5.32 0.03 -6.96
N PHE A 71 5.06 1.19 -6.38
CA PHE A 71 4.21 2.24 -6.92
C PHE A 71 4.98 3.53 -7.10
N VAL A 72 5.19 3.92 -8.35
CA VAL A 72 5.96 5.11 -8.70
C VAL A 72 5.18 6.37 -8.34
N THR A 73 5.81 7.23 -7.55
CA THR A 73 5.33 8.57 -7.24
C THR A 73 5.73 9.58 -8.33
N LYS A 74 4.99 10.67 -8.44
CA LYS A 74 5.30 11.77 -9.37
C LYS A 74 5.70 13.01 -8.60
N GLU A 75 6.92 13.48 -8.82
CA GLU A 75 7.38 14.73 -8.21
C GLU A 75 6.61 15.94 -8.77
N LYS A 76 6.10 16.78 -7.87
CA LYS A 76 5.38 18.01 -8.18
C LYS A 76 5.49 18.97 -7.00
N ASN A 77 5.98 20.18 -7.24
CA ASN A 77 6.06 21.26 -6.24
C ASN A 77 6.78 20.82 -4.94
N ASN A 78 7.93 20.13 -5.06
CA ASN A 78 8.71 19.58 -3.93
C ASN A 78 7.98 18.52 -3.08
N GLU A 79 6.89 17.96 -3.60
CA GLU A 79 6.23 16.78 -3.04
C GLU A 79 6.22 15.65 -4.06
N TYR A 80 6.06 14.42 -3.57
CA TYR A 80 5.93 13.22 -4.37
C TYR A 80 4.49 12.74 -4.31
N ILE A 81 3.75 12.93 -5.38
CA ILE A 81 2.33 12.57 -5.47
C ILE A 81 2.20 11.07 -5.67
N THR A 82 1.52 10.39 -4.75
CA THR A 82 1.29 8.96 -4.85
C THR A 82 0.20 8.66 -5.89
N PRO A 83 0.27 7.51 -6.59
CA PRO A 83 -0.83 7.06 -7.41
C PRO A 83 -2.01 6.64 -6.54
N GLU A 84 -3.15 6.45 -7.20
CA GLU A 84 -4.28 5.73 -6.60
C GLU A 84 -4.02 4.23 -6.69
N ILE A 85 -4.18 3.53 -5.58
CA ILE A 85 -3.89 2.10 -5.47
C ILE A 85 -5.05 1.36 -4.81
N ILE A 86 -5.14 0.06 -5.09
CA ILE A 86 -6.09 -0.87 -4.48
C ILE A 86 -5.35 -2.14 -4.08
N GLU A 87 -5.67 -2.66 -2.91
CA GLU A 87 -4.96 -3.74 -2.24
C GLU A 87 -5.94 -4.82 -1.77
N THR A 88 -5.42 -6.04 -1.64
CA THR A 88 -6.10 -7.17 -1.00
C THR A 88 -5.44 -7.48 0.34
N ASN A 89 -6.20 -8.06 1.28
CA ASN A 89 -5.68 -8.47 2.58
C ASN A 89 -4.26 -9.07 2.53
N GLY A 90 -3.37 -8.49 3.33
CA GLY A 90 -1.98 -8.93 3.46
C GLY A 90 -1.05 -8.56 2.31
N SER A 91 -1.53 -7.90 1.25
CA SER A 91 -0.65 -7.35 0.22
C SER A 91 0.07 -6.10 0.71
N ILE A 92 1.22 -5.82 0.10
CA ILE A 92 2.13 -4.74 0.48
C ILE A 92 2.35 -3.82 -0.72
N GLY A 93 1.89 -2.58 -0.65
CA GLY A 93 2.27 -1.52 -1.58
C GLY A 93 3.48 -0.76 -1.06
N VAL A 94 4.48 -0.49 -1.91
CA VAL A 94 5.65 0.33 -1.56
C VAL A 94 5.77 1.49 -2.51
N PHE A 95 5.90 2.71 -1.99
CA PHE A 95 6.09 3.89 -2.84
C PHE A 95 7.58 4.11 -3.16
N THR A 96 7.84 4.40 -4.43
CA THR A 96 9.18 4.66 -4.97
C THR A 96 9.22 5.97 -5.76
N LYS A 97 10.42 6.48 -6.04
CA LYS A 97 10.65 7.49 -7.08
C LYS A 97 10.56 6.84 -8.47
N ASP A 98 10.61 7.66 -9.51
CA ASP A 98 10.55 7.24 -10.92
C ASP A 98 11.64 6.24 -11.33
N ASP A 99 12.84 6.41 -10.77
CA ASP A 99 13.99 5.51 -10.94
C ASP A 99 13.90 4.23 -10.09
N GLY A 100 12.82 4.04 -9.33
CA GLY A 100 12.59 2.92 -8.42
C GLY A 100 13.31 3.03 -7.07
N SER A 101 14.11 4.08 -6.84
CA SER A 101 14.79 4.29 -5.56
C SER A 101 13.89 4.94 -4.51
N GLY A 102 14.32 4.85 -3.26
CA GLY A 102 13.69 5.51 -2.11
C GLY A 102 14.25 6.92 -1.89
N TRP A 103 13.79 7.58 -0.83
CA TRP A 103 14.30 8.88 -0.42
C TRP A 103 15.57 8.72 0.41
N LYS A 104 16.62 9.47 0.06
CA LYS A 104 17.84 9.54 0.87
C LYS A 104 17.60 10.52 2.01
N LEU A 105 17.71 10.04 3.24
CA LEU A 105 17.53 10.84 4.44
C LEU A 105 18.83 10.84 5.24
N ASN A 106 19.16 11.98 5.83
CA ASN A 106 20.13 12.07 6.92
C ASN A 106 19.42 11.84 8.26
N LYS A 107 20.19 11.57 9.31
CA LYS A 107 19.66 11.53 10.67
C LYS A 107 18.99 12.86 11.02
N GLY A 108 17.74 12.81 11.46
CA GLY A 108 16.91 13.97 11.79
C GLY A 108 15.94 14.39 10.69
N ASP A 109 16.20 14.06 9.43
CA ASP A 109 15.26 14.31 8.33
C ASP A 109 14.00 13.47 8.52
N SER A 110 12.87 13.90 7.94
CA SER A 110 11.61 13.19 8.04
C SER A 110 10.95 12.95 6.69
N LEU A 111 10.26 11.82 6.55
CA LEU A 111 9.24 11.63 5.51
C LEU A 111 7.87 11.78 6.12
N VAL A 112 7.01 12.54 5.44
CA VAL A 112 5.60 12.71 5.82
C VAL A 112 4.73 12.26 4.67
N PHE A 113 3.94 11.21 4.89
CA PHE A 113 2.94 10.71 3.95
C PHE A 113 1.54 11.15 4.38
N ASN A 114 0.90 11.97 3.56
CA ASN A 114 -0.49 12.37 3.72
C ASN A 114 -1.36 11.53 2.79
N PHE A 115 -2.41 10.92 3.33
CA PHE A 115 -3.21 9.96 2.57
C PHE A 115 -4.71 10.12 2.80
N ASN A 116 -5.47 9.63 1.82
CA ASN A 116 -6.91 9.44 1.92
C ASN A 116 -7.28 8.06 1.36
N LYS A 117 -8.12 7.33 2.07
CA LYS A 117 -8.74 6.08 1.63
C LYS A 117 -10.04 6.37 0.90
N TYR A 118 -10.41 5.46 0.02
CA TYR A 118 -11.80 5.33 -0.42
C TYR A 118 -12.64 4.72 0.71
N GLN A 119 -13.87 5.19 0.85
CA GLN A 119 -14.82 4.63 1.82
C GLN A 119 -15.30 3.26 1.31
N SER A 120 -15.23 2.24 2.16
CA SER A 120 -15.86 0.95 1.88
C SER A 120 -17.39 1.06 1.89
N LYS A 121 -18.01 0.33 0.97
CA LYS A 121 -19.46 0.18 0.83
C LYS A 121 -20.01 -0.95 1.71
N VAL A 122 -19.12 -1.77 2.28
CA VAL A 122 -19.49 -2.99 3.03
C VAL A 122 -19.13 -2.92 4.52
N THR A 123 -18.16 -2.09 4.91
CA THR A 123 -17.75 -1.91 6.32
C THR A 123 -17.22 -0.49 6.57
N ASN A 124 -17.28 -0.07 7.84
CA ASN A 124 -16.67 1.18 8.30
C ASN A 124 -15.32 0.95 9.01
N ASN A 125 -14.84 -0.29 9.07
CA ASN A 125 -13.71 -0.70 9.89
C ASN A 125 -12.45 -1.08 9.09
N GLN A 126 -12.22 -0.44 7.94
CA GLN A 126 -11.02 -0.71 7.12
C GLN A 126 -9.76 -0.28 7.86
N THR A 127 -8.78 -1.17 7.98
CA THR A 127 -7.51 -0.90 8.64
C THR A 127 -6.37 -0.99 7.64
N ALA A 128 -5.63 0.10 7.50
CA ALA A 128 -4.34 0.11 6.80
C ALA A 128 -3.21 0.03 7.84
N VAL A 129 -2.15 -0.71 7.55
CA VAL A 129 -0.87 -0.58 8.27
C VAL A 129 0.05 0.25 7.40
N ILE A 130 0.59 1.36 7.92
CA ILE A 130 1.54 2.20 7.19
C ILE A 130 2.85 2.23 7.96
N GLY A 131 3.95 1.92 7.28
CA GLY A 131 5.28 1.87 7.87
C GLY A 131 6.34 2.29 6.88
N TYR A 132 7.60 1.96 7.19
CA TYR A 132 8.73 2.29 6.33
C TYR A 132 9.71 1.13 6.17
N VAL A 133 10.47 1.21 5.08
CA VAL A 133 11.63 0.37 4.81
C VAL A 133 12.86 1.27 4.92
N VAL A 134 13.89 0.83 5.63
CA VAL A 134 15.20 1.51 5.70
C VAL A 134 16.29 0.54 5.26
N ASN A 135 17.07 0.93 4.24
CA ASN A 135 18.19 0.13 3.71
C ASN A 135 17.79 -1.33 3.38
N GLY A 136 16.55 -1.52 2.95
CA GLY A 136 15.96 -2.81 2.62
C GLY A 136 15.41 -3.64 3.79
N LYS A 137 15.39 -3.10 5.01
CA LYS A 137 14.75 -3.71 6.16
C LYS A 137 13.40 -3.04 6.43
N MET A 138 12.31 -3.80 6.49
CA MET A 138 11.03 -3.25 6.93
C MET A 138 11.06 -2.95 8.43
N VAL A 139 10.40 -1.87 8.83
CA VAL A 139 10.18 -1.50 10.22
C VAL A 139 8.68 -1.43 10.50
N LYS A 140 8.27 -1.97 11.66
CA LYS A 140 6.86 -2.09 12.05
C LYS A 140 6.11 -0.76 11.93
N GLY A 141 5.01 -0.80 11.19
CA GLY A 141 4.12 0.33 10.95
C GLY A 141 3.03 0.52 11.99
N GLU A 142 2.20 1.54 11.75
CA GLU A 142 1.07 1.95 12.58
C GLU A 142 -0.26 1.62 11.91
N ASN A 143 -1.30 1.39 12.71
CA ASN A 143 -2.65 1.07 12.24
C ASN A 143 -3.49 2.33 12.02
N PHE A 144 -4.06 2.49 10.83
CA PHE A 144 -4.91 3.62 10.45
C PHE A 144 -6.32 3.16 10.06
N LYS A 145 -7.29 3.49 10.91
CA LYS A 145 -8.72 3.20 10.68
C LYS A 145 -9.46 4.34 9.99
N ASP A 146 -9.09 5.58 10.29
CA ASP A 146 -9.72 6.77 9.72
C ASP A 146 -9.50 6.87 8.20
N LEU A 147 -10.44 7.51 7.50
CA LEU A 147 -10.38 7.68 6.05
C LEU A 147 -9.23 8.57 5.59
N SER A 148 -8.71 9.43 6.44
CA SER A 148 -7.62 10.32 6.13
C SER A 148 -6.66 10.32 7.30
N GLY A 149 -5.37 10.49 7.01
CA GLY A 149 -4.37 10.59 8.04
C GLY A 149 -3.04 11.04 7.49
N ASN A 150 -2.09 11.16 8.40
CA ASN A 150 -0.69 11.36 8.07
C ASN A 150 0.15 10.32 8.80
N TYR A 151 1.16 9.81 8.11
CA TYR A 151 2.22 9.01 8.71
C TYR A 151 3.52 9.80 8.62
N LYS A 152 4.25 9.91 9.74
CA LYS A 152 5.53 10.61 9.79
C LYS A 152 6.59 9.68 10.38
N ILE A 153 7.73 9.62 9.69
CA ILE A 153 8.95 8.99 10.20
C ILE A 153 10.03 10.05 10.30
N THR A 154 10.84 9.98 11.34
CA THR A 154 12.09 10.72 11.45
C THR A 154 13.22 9.72 11.39
N ALA A 155 14.20 9.97 10.52
CA ALA A 155 15.34 9.08 10.32
C ALA A 155 16.27 9.12 11.55
N ASP A 156 16.42 7.97 12.21
CA ASP A 156 17.38 7.81 13.31
C ASP A 156 18.82 7.59 12.82
N GLU A 157 18.97 7.19 11.56
CA GLU A 157 20.23 6.95 10.86
C GLU A 157 20.15 7.41 9.40
N PRO A 158 21.28 7.76 8.76
CA PRO A 158 21.27 8.03 7.32
C PRO A 158 20.98 6.78 6.51
N GLY A 159 20.21 6.91 5.43
CA GLY A 159 19.86 5.74 4.62
C GLY A 159 18.91 6.03 3.47
N GLU A 160 18.52 4.96 2.79
CA GLU A 160 17.44 4.98 1.81
C GLU A 160 16.16 4.48 2.43
N TYR A 161 15.13 5.32 2.37
CA TYR A 161 13.84 5.11 3.00
C TYR A 161 12.73 4.97 1.98
N TYR A 162 11.76 4.10 2.26
CA TYR A 162 10.53 3.92 1.49
C TYR A 162 9.34 3.92 2.44
N ILE A 163 8.18 4.35 1.98
CA ILE A 163 6.91 4.16 2.69
C ILE A 163 6.22 2.92 2.14
N TYR A 164 5.75 2.04 3.03
CA TYR A 164 4.93 0.90 2.64
C TYR A 164 3.53 1.00 3.27
N ILE A 165 2.57 0.35 2.63
CA ILE A 165 1.20 0.14 3.10
C ILE A 165 0.92 -1.36 3.09
N ILE A 166 0.16 -1.84 4.07
CA ILE A 166 -0.40 -3.19 4.10
C ILE A 166 -1.90 -3.10 4.33
N ASP A 167 -2.66 -3.85 3.54
CA ASP A 167 -4.08 -4.04 3.81
C ASP A 167 -4.29 -5.03 4.96
N ALA A 168 -4.80 -4.54 6.09
CA ALA A 168 -5.18 -5.35 7.24
C ALA A 168 -6.71 -5.52 7.36
N SER A 169 -7.44 -5.39 6.24
CA SER A 169 -8.90 -5.49 6.13
C SER A 169 -9.32 -6.70 5.29
N SER A 170 -10.56 -7.16 5.43
CA SER A 170 -11.07 -8.33 4.68
C SER A 170 -11.52 -8.01 3.26
N GLU A 171 -11.87 -6.76 3.01
CA GLU A 171 -12.33 -6.21 1.74
C GLU A 171 -11.23 -5.43 1.03
N TYR A 172 -11.46 -4.99 -0.21
CA TYR A 172 -10.47 -4.18 -0.91
C TYR A 172 -10.20 -2.86 -0.17
N LEU A 173 -8.94 -2.64 0.19
CA LEU A 173 -8.47 -1.35 0.68
C LEU A 173 -7.96 -0.52 -0.50
N ALA A 174 -8.49 0.69 -0.65
CA ALA A 174 -8.12 1.57 -1.75
C ALA A 174 -7.72 2.94 -1.26
N PHE A 175 -6.65 3.49 -1.83
CA PHE A 175 -6.14 4.82 -1.54
C PHE A 175 -6.35 5.74 -2.74
N LYS A 176 -6.80 6.96 -2.45
CA LYS A 176 -6.76 8.08 -3.38
C LYS A 176 -5.32 8.59 -3.50
N GLN A 177 -5.11 9.54 -4.40
CA GLN A 177 -3.84 10.25 -4.49
C GLN A 177 -3.54 10.93 -3.15
N GLY A 178 -2.31 10.73 -2.68
CA GLY A 178 -1.73 11.36 -1.51
C GLY A 178 -0.46 12.12 -1.88
N SER A 179 0.28 12.56 -0.86
CA SER A 179 1.58 13.20 -1.05
C SER A 179 2.59 12.73 -0.03
N ILE A 180 3.84 12.58 -0.46
CA ILE A 180 5.00 12.34 0.38
C ILE A 180 5.90 13.58 0.29
N SER A 181 6.31 14.12 1.43
CA SER A 181 7.28 15.22 1.48
C SER A 181 8.47 14.86 2.36
N VAL A 182 9.63 15.39 1.99
CA VAL A 182 10.87 15.32 2.78
C VAL A 182 10.97 16.62 3.59
N GLN A 183 11.20 16.51 4.89
CA GLN A 183 11.48 17.63 5.78
C GLN A 183 12.91 17.48 6.28
N GLU A 184 13.80 18.37 5.83
CA GLU A 184 15.20 18.39 6.25
C GLU A 184 15.34 19.00 7.66
N CYS A 185 16.31 18.50 8.42
CA CYS A 185 16.64 18.97 9.77
C CYS A 185 17.43 20.29 9.78
#